data_AF-A0A8T1YN21-F1
#
_entry.id   AF-A0A8T1YN21-F1
#
_cell.length_a   1.000
_cell.length_b   1.000
_cell.length_c   1.000
_cell.angle_alpha   90.00
_cell.angle_beta   90.00
_cell.angle_gamma   90.00
#
_symmetry.space_group_name_H-M   'P 1'
#
loop_
_entity.id
_entity.type
_entity.pdbx_description
1 polymer ?
#
loop_
_entity_poly.entity_id
_entity_poly.type
_entity_poly.pdbx_seq_one_letter_code
_entity_poly.pdbx_strand_id
1 'polypeptide(L)'
;IISRVFKPSVCKNFLRHTNVRMFSSTTPHTSGLHSNDETKVTRPFSSKPAYPFLLIDYILNGPDSSSDGRVTTYNGKEVFINDKKLMEEVCDAMTVGFSRDGLRFHISPYNDKPVITYEPSNPKLEDMTVHLPSLPTCSKIQNLAMSSLPVRDKDWVVGVKLSGYGLSLCRPFGNSKWININTMSQCINPVSSLMFSKKDQRFYIPSLGGNFLCYLDLNSKEDDEPKYIDWEFDNLPKSVIHELADVSSCSRTDHLVESPTGQLFLVKWYGEDLDDITSLMRVTKRFMVYRENEESDDLEKTMIYTEDIGDLCIFVGHSEAFCVPASSSRGLKPNSIYFVGDNFGVYDLTTKTCTTFYYTGDEVPLRKLDFPYWPPPIPLY
;
A
#
# COMPACT_ATOMS: atom_id res chain seq x y z
N ILE A 1 6.34 -23.30 -49.47
CA ILE A 1 5.47 -24.51 -49.37
C ILE A 1 5.33 -24.80 -47.87
N ILE A 2 4.34 -24.17 -47.22
CA ILE A 2 3.13 -24.82 -46.63
C ILE A 2 3.50 -25.56 -45.32
N SER A 3 3.36 -24.94 -44.14
CA SER A 3 2.14 -24.76 -43.32
C SER A 3 1.52 -26.06 -42.77
N ARG A 4 1.33 -26.10 -41.44
CA ARG A 4 0.09 -26.45 -40.69
C ARG A 4 0.38 -27.21 -39.38
N VAL A 5 0.05 -26.58 -38.25
CA VAL A 5 -1.17 -26.79 -37.43
C VAL A 5 -0.92 -27.76 -36.28
N PHE A 6 -0.73 -27.21 -35.08
CA PHE A 6 -1.31 -27.81 -33.87
C PHE A 6 -1.99 -26.71 -33.04
N LYS A 7 -3.24 -27.00 -32.69
CA LYS A 7 -4.27 -26.07 -32.19
C LYS A 7 -4.05 -25.64 -30.74
N PRO A 8 -4.52 -24.44 -30.35
CA PRO A 8 -4.74 -24.08 -28.95
C PRO A 8 -6.05 -24.70 -28.46
N SER A 9 -6.02 -25.89 -27.86
CA SER A 9 -7.26 -26.50 -27.33
C SER A 9 -7.12 -27.37 -26.08
N VAL A 10 -6.05 -27.24 -25.28
CA VAL A 10 -5.92 -28.02 -24.04
C VAL A 10 -6.33 -27.23 -22.78
N CYS A 11 -6.46 -25.91 -22.83
CA CYS A 11 -6.94 -25.11 -21.69
C CYS A 11 -8.47 -25.06 -21.52
N LYS A 12 -9.26 -25.76 -22.34
CA LYS A 12 -10.74 -25.72 -22.25
C LYS A 12 -11.38 -26.82 -21.39
N ASN A 13 -10.62 -27.82 -20.94
CA ASN A 13 -11.20 -28.99 -20.26
C ASN A 13 -10.85 -29.15 -18.77
N PHE A 14 -10.01 -28.30 -18.20
CA PHE A 14 -9.75 -28.32 -16.74
C PHE A 14 -10.72 -27.45 -15.92
N LEU A 15 -11.56 -26.64 -16.58
CA LEU A 15 -12.52 -25.73 -15.93
C LEU A 15 -13.95 -26.26 -15.87
N ARG A 16 -14.25 -27.48 -16.35
CA ARG A 16 -15.63 -27.99 -16.44
C ARG A 16 -16.05 -29.04 -15.42
N HIS A 17 -15.17 -29.51 -14.54
CA HIS A 17 -15.56 -30.48 -13.51
C HIS A 17 -14.87 -30.23 -12.18
N THR A 18 -15.10 -29.04 -11.62
CA THR A 18 -14.98 -28.84 -10.17
C THR A 18 -15.90 -27.69 -9.80
N ASN A 19 -17.00 -27.98 -9.11
CA ASN A 19 -17.82 -27.00 -8.42
C ASN A 19 -17.02 -26.42 -7.23
N VAL A 20 -15.92 -25.72 -7.51
CA VAL A 20 -15.17 -24.95 -6.53
C VAL A 20 -15.73 -23.54 -6.59
N ARG A 21 -16.64 -23.24 -5.65
CA ARG A 21 -17.10 -21.87 -5.37
C ARG A 21 -15.88 -21.02 -5.01
N MET A 22 -15.41 -20.19 -5.95
CA MET A 22 -14.26 -19.29 -5.75
C MET A 22 -14.60 -18.06 -4.89
N PHE A 23 -15.87 -17.65 -4.85
CA PHE A 23 -16.35 -16.50 -4.07
C PHE A 23 -17.71 -16.84 -3.46
N SER A 24 -17.90 -16.56 -2.17
CA SER A 24 -19.01 -17.10 -1.39
C SER A 24 -20.32 -16.35 -1.65
N SER A 25 -21.29 -17.03 -2.28
CA SER A 25 -22.70 -16.60 -2.38
C SER A 25 -23.56 -17.29 -1.33
N THR A 26 -24.31 -16.52 -0.55
CA THR A 26 -25.44 -17.04 0.24
C THR A 26 -26.64 -16.11 0.05
N THR A 27 -27.53 -16.50 -0.86
CA THR A 27 -28.95 -16.13 -0.83
C THR A 27 -29.65 -17.00 0.22
N PRO A 28 -30.45 -16.44 1.15
CA PRO A 28 -31.29 -17.26 2.01
C PRO A 28 -32.63 -17.53 1.33
N HIS A 29 -32.86 -18.78 0.95
CA HIS A 29 -34.21 -19.28 0.72
C HIS A 29 -34.89 -19.50 2.07
N THR A 30 -36.11 -18.99 2.18
CA THR A 30 -37.03 -19.14 3.30
C THR A 30 -37.60 -20.57 3.36
N SER A 31 -37.47 -21.21 4.51
CA SER A 31 -38.42 -22.21 5.01
C SER A 31 -38.25 -22.33 6.52
N GLY A 32 -39.28 -21.96 7.28
CA GLY A 32 -39.23 -21.87 8.74
C GLY A 32 -39.42 -23.21 9.46
N LEU A 33 -38.94 -23.27 10.70
CA LEU A 33 -39.71 -23.72 11.86
C LEU A 33 -39.01 -23.26 13.15
N HIS A 34 -39.82 -22.83 14.11
CA HIS A 34 -39.46 -22.28 15.42
C HIS A 34 -38.54 -23.15 16.29
N SER A 35 -37.56 -22.52 16.95
CA SER A 35 -37.38 -22.64 18.42
C SER A 35 -36.31 -21.65 18.92
N ASN A 36 -36.67 -20.89 19.95
CA ASN A 36 -35.83 -19.95 20.66
C ASN A 36 -34.65 -20.66 21.35
N ASP A 37 -33.43 -20.19 21.12
CA ASP A 37 -32.42 -20.11 22.18
C ASP A 37 -31.39 -19.03 21.82
N GLU A 38 -31.38 -17.96 22.61
CA GLU A 38 -30.35 -16.93 22.59
C GLU A 38 -29.03 -17.50 23.12
N THR A 39 -27.91 -16.89 22.76
CA THR A 39 -26.53 -17.18 23.19
C THR A 39 -25.76 -18.27 22.42
N LYS A 40 -25.45 -17.96 21.15
CA LYS A 40 -24.16 -18.30 20.54
C LYS A 40 -23.92 -17.38 19.35
N VAL A 41 -23.27 -16.25 19.60
CA VAL A 41 -22.72 -15.40 18.53
C VAL A 41 -21.56 -16.17 17.91
N THR A 42 -21.87 -16.97 16.90
CA THR A 42 -20.89 -17.57 16.00
C THR A 42 -20.16 -16.43 15.29
N ARG A 43 -18.88 -16.23 15.64
CA ARG A 43 -17.94 -15.45 14.82
C ARG A 43 -18.06 -15.95 13.37
N PRO A 44 -18.41 -15.11 12.39
CA PRO A 44 -18.26 -15.52 11.00
C PRO A 44 -16.75 -15.64 10.75
N PHE A 45 -16.32 -16.85 10.39
CA PHE A 45 -15.00 -17.06 9.82
C PHE A 45 -14.85 -16.13 8.63
N SER A 46 -14.05 -15.08 8.79
CA SER A 46 -13.57 -14.24 7.69
C SER A 46 -12.76 -15.16 6.77
N SER A 47 -13.39 -15.65 5.71
CA SER A 47 -12.69 -16.35 4.64
C SER A 47 -11.79 -15.32 3.97
N LYS A 48 -10.51 -15.28 4.39
CA LYS A 48 -9.43 -14.57 3.68
C LYS A 48 -9.61 -14.87 2.18
N PRO A 49 -9.65 -13.88 1.27
CA PRO A 49 -9.61 -14.20 -0.15
C PRO A 49 -8.33 -15.00 -0.38
N ALA A 50 -8.47 -16.27 -0.79
CA ALA A 50 -7.34 -17.21 -0.86
C ALA A 50 -6.22 -16.72 -1.79
N TYR A 51 -6.50 -15.71 -2.62
CA TYR A 51 -5.59 -15.11 -3.59
C TYR A 51 -5.93 -13.63 -3.81
N PRO A 52 -5.42 -12.69 -2.98
CA PRO A 52 -5.78 -11.27 -3.07
C PRO A 52 -5.45 -10.67 -4.44
N PHE A 53 -4.32 -11.04 -5.04
CA PHE A 53 -3.93 -10.56 -6.37
C PHE A 53 -4.86 -11.05 -7.49
N LEU A 54 -5.33 -12.30 -7.42
CA LEU A 54 -6.31 -12.84 -8.39
C LEU A 54 -7.67 -12.17 -8.27
N LEU A 55 -8.08 -11.79 -7.05
CA LEU A 55 -9.28 -11.01 -6.86
C LEU A 55 -9.17 -9.67 -7.58
N ILE A 56 -8.06 -8.93 -7.39
CA ILE A 56 -7.87 -7.63 -8.05
C ILE A 56 -7.76 -7.79 -9.57
N ASP A 57 -7.06 -8.81 -10.05
CA ASP A 57 -7.03 -9.17 -11.48
C ASP A 57 -8.43 -9.41 -12.05
N TYR A 58 -9.29 -10.14 -11.32
CA TYR A 58 -10.69 -10.35 -11.69
C TYR A 58 -11.49 -9.04 -11.74
N ILE A 59 -11.27 -8.13 -10.79
CA ILE A 59 -11.91 -6.80 -10.79
C ILE A 59 -11.48 -5.98 -12.01
N LEU A 60 -10.20 -6.03 -12.39
CA LEU A 60 -9.64 -5.26 -13.50
C LEU A 60 -10.00 -5.81 -14.88
N ASN A 61 -9.97 -7.15 -15.02
CA ASN A 61 -10.12 -7.85 -16.30
C ASN A 61 -11.48 -8.54 -16.45
N GLY A 62 -12.41 -8.30 -15.52
CA GLY A 62 -13.78 -8.78 -15.65
C GLY A 62 -14.35 -8.35 -17.00
N PRO A 63 -15.09 -9.23 -17.71
CA PRO A 63 -15.73 -8.85 -18.97
C PRO A 63 -16.59 -7.60 -18.75
N ASP A 64 -16.76 -6.75 -19.77
CA ASP A 64 -17.45 -5.45 -19.76
C ASP A 64 -18.92 -5.52 -19.25
N SER A 65 -19.13 -5.85 -17.97
CA SER A 65 -20.23 -6.61 -17.34
C SER A 65 -19.78 -8.03 -17.00
N SER A 66 -19.28 -8.20 -15.77
CA SER A 66 -19.23 -9.53 -15.15
C SER A 66 -20.59 -10.21 -15.39
N SER A 67 -20.60 -11.49 -15.76
CA SER A 67 -21.86 -12.19 -16.07
C SER A 67 -22.85 -12.23 -14.89
N ASP A 68 -22.39 -11.86 -13.69
CA ASP A 68 -23.18 -11.73 -12.47
C ASP A 68 -23.53 -10.27 -12.10
N GLY A 69 -23.07 -9.27 -12.86
CA GLY A 69 -23.35 -7.86 -12.66
C GLY A 69 -22.72 -7.25 -11.41
N ARG A 70 -21.76 -7.92 -10.74
CA ARG A 70 -21.14 -7.42 -9.51
C ARG A 70 -20.08 -6.35 -9.75
N VAL A 71 -19.54 -6.29 -10.96
CA VAL A 71 -18.52 -5.32 -11.38
C VAL A 71 -18.87 -4.74 -12.75
N THR A 72 -18.72 -3.43 -12.89
CA THR A 72 -18.96 -2.67 -14.12
C THR A 72 -17.77 -1.74 -14.37
N THR A 73 -17.28 -1.69 -15.61
CA THR A 73 -16.16 -0.82 -15.97
C THR A 73 -16.63 0.27 -16.93
N TYR A 74 -16.35 1.52 -16.61
CA TYR A 74 -16.63 2.67 -17.46
C TYR A 74 -15.33 3.25 -18.01
N ASN A 75 -15.30 3.49 -19.32
CA ASN A 75 -14.19 4.10 -20.05
C ASN A 75 -12.80 3.44 -19.85
N GLY A 76 -12.76 2.20 -19.32
CA GLY A 76 -11.53 1.50 -18.96
C GLY A 76 -10.76 2.07 -17.76
N LYS A 77 -11.30 3.09 -17.08
CA LYS A 77 -10.63 3.83 -15.99
C LYS A 77 -11.37 3.77 -14.67
N GLU A 78 -12.68 3.58 -14.70
CA GLU A 78 -13.51 3.59 -13.49
C GLU A 78 -14.15 2.22 -13.33
N VAL A 79 -13.87 1.55 -12.21
CA VAL A 79 -14.43 0.24 -11.92
C VAL A 79 -15.40 0.36 -10.75
N PHE A 80 -16.67 0.07 -11.02
CA PHE A 80 -17.76 0.12 -10.06
C PHE A 80 -18.07 -1.27 -9.53
N ILE A 81 -17.92 -1.44 -8.22
CA ILE A 81 -18.28 -2.64 -7.49
C ILE A 81 -19.72 -2.46 -6.99
N ASN A 82 -20.63 -3.26 -7.51
CA ASN A 82 -22.07 -3.20 -7.20
C ASN A 82 -22.43 -4.03 -5.95
N ASP A 83 -21.56 -4.97 -5.55
CA ASP A 83 -21.78 -5.87 -4.43
C ASP A 83 -20.99 -5.43 -3.19
N LYS A 84 -21.69 -5.08 -2.10
CA LYS A 84 -21.08 -4.58 -0.87
C LYS A 84 -20.04 -5.54 -0.28
N LYS A 85 -20.34 -6.85 -0.31
CA LYS A 85 -19.44 -7.86 0.23
C LYS A 85 -18.16 -7.99 -0.61
N LEU A 86 -18.28 -7.91 -1.94
CA LEU A 86 -17.13 -7.87 -2.85
C LEU A 86 -16.27 -6.64 -2.58
N MET A 87 -16.90 -5.48 -2.36
CA MET A 87 -16.20 -4.26 -2.02
C MET A 87 -15.39 -4.43 -0.73
N GLU A 88 -15.99 -5.01 0.32
CA GLU A 88 -15.29 -5.31 1.57
C GLU A 88 -14.13 -6.29 1.36
N GLU A 89 -14.32 -7.33 0.55
CA GLU A 89 -13.27 -8.29 0.17
C GLU A 89 -12.12 -7.64 -0.62
N VAL A 90 -12.42 -6.70 -1.53
CA VAL A 90 -11.41 -5.93 -2.28
C VAL A 90 -10.62 -5.00 -1.36
N CYS A 91 -11.33 -4.27 -0.50
CA CYS A 91 -10.69 -3.40 0.49
C CYS A 91 -9.77 -4.20 1.43
N ASP A 92 -10.21 -5.36 1.92
CA ASP A 92 -9.38 -6.24 2.74
C ASP A 92 -8.20 -6.83 1.95
N ALA A 93 -8.43 -7.28 0.71
CA ALA A 93 -7.36 -7.80 -0.14
C ALA A 93 -6.26 -6.78 -0.43
N MET A 94 -6.61 -5.52 -0.74
CA MET A 94 -5.61 -4.50 -1.03
C MET A 94 -4.96 -3.88 0.22
N THR A 95 -5.66 -3.87 1.36
CA THR A 95 -5.11 -3.31 2.62
C THR A 95 -4.29 -4.34 3.40
N VAL A 96 -4.81 -5.57 3.48
CA VAL A 96 -4.28 -6.64 4.32
C VAL A 96 -3.72 -7.78 3.49
N GLY A 97 -4.39 -8.18 2.42
CA GLY A 97 -3.86 -9.22 1.52
C GLY A 97 -2.54 -8.83 0.85
N PHE A 98 -2.33 -7.53 0.64
CA PHE A 98 -1.06 -6.99 0.15
C PHE A 98 -0.06 -6.71 1.28
N SER A 99 -0.46 -6.83 2.55
CA SER A 99 0.52 -6.69 3.63
C SER A 99 1.48 -7.88 3.60
N ARG A 100 2.76 -7.63 3.90
CA ARG A 100 3.92 -8.53 3.81
C ARG A 100 3.71 -9.88 4.55
N ASP A 101 2.95 -10.79 3.95
CA ASP A 101 2.57 -12.12 4.46
C ASP A 101 1.89 -12.10 5.85
N GLY A 102 0.71 -11.49 5.95
CA GLY A 102 -0.12 -11.56 7.17
C GLY A 102 0.24 -10.58 8.28
N LEU A 103 1.12 -9.61 7.99
CA LEU A 103 1.47 -8.52 8.88
C LEU A 103 0.32 -7.51 9.03
N ARG A 104 -0.05 -7.12 10.24
CA ARG A 104 -1.08 -6.09 10.49
C ARG A 104 -0.67 -5.15 11.60
N PHE A 105 -1.17 -3.93 11.49
CA PHE A 105 -0.98 -2.85 12.44
C PHE A 105 -2.34 -2.32 12.86
N HIS A 106 -2.57 -2.19 14.17
CA HIS A 106 -3.79 -1.63 14.70
C HIS A 106 -3.56 -0.97 16.06
N ILE A 107 -4.49 -0.11 16.48
CA ILE A 107 -4.54 0.39 17.85
C ILE A 107 -5.44 -0.55 18.66
N SER A 108 -4.95 -0.99 19.81
CA SER A 108 -5.71 -1.82 20.74
C SER A 108 -6.87 -1.01 21.35
N PRO A 109 -8.12 -1.51 21.29
CA PRO A 109 -9.29 -0.78 21.80
C PRO A 109 -9.33 -0.70 23.33
N TYR A 110 -8.47 -1.46 24.03
CA TYR A 110 -8.49 -1.56 25.48
C TYR A 110 -7.54 -0.58 26.18
N ASN A 111 -6.48 -0.15 25.50
CA ASN A 111 -5.39 0.62 26.11
C ASN A 111 -4.73 1.62 25.16
N ASP A 112 -5.30 1.82 23.97
CA ASP A 112 -4.81 2.73 22.92
C ASP A 112 -3.34 2.50 22.52
N LYS A 113 -2.81 1.29 22.78
CA LYS A 113 -1.43 0.94 22.42
C LYS A 113 -1.37 0.45 20.97
N PRO A 114 -0.32 0.82 20.22
CA PRO A 114 -0.07 0.22 18.91
C PRO A 114 0.26 -1.26 19.07
N VAL A 115 -0.35 -2.09 18.23
CA VAL A 115 -0.16 -3.53 18.21
C VAL A 115 0.27 -3.96 16.81
N ILE A 116 1.32 -4.78 16.78
CA ILE A 116 1.81 -5.45 15.58
C ILE A 116 1.42 -6.92 15.70
N THR A 117 0.69 -7.44 14.73
CA THR A 117 0.38 -8.87 14.60
C THR A 117 0.97 -9.41 13.31
N TYR A 118 1.61 -10.57 13.37
CA TYR A 118 2.19 -11.25 12.22
C TYR A 118 1.73 -12.70 12.22
N GLU A 119 0.92 -13.05 11.23
CA GLU A 119 0.40 -14.39 10.97
C GLU A 119 0.93 -14.91 9.62
N PRO A 120 2.19 -15.39 9.57
CA PRO A 120 2.80 -15.82 8.31
C PRO A 120 2.09 -17.02 7.71
N SER A 121 2.04 -17.08 6.38
CA SER A 121 1.54 -18.27 5.68
C SER A 121 2.50 -19.46 5.78
N ASN A 122 3.78 -19.19 6.08
CA ASN A 122 4.79 -20.23 6.26
C ASN A 122 4.63 -20.93 7.61
N PRO A 123 4.29 -22.23 7.65
CA PRO A 123 4.02 -22.97 8.89
C PRO A 123 5.26 -23.17 9.77
N LYS A 124 6.46 -22.83 9.29
CA LYS A 124 7.70 -22.86 10.08
C LYS A 124 7.90 -21.62 10.94
N LEU A 125 7.16 -20.55 10.67
CA LEU A 125 7.22 -19.31 11.43
C LEU A 125 6.08 -19.30 12.44
N GLU A 126 6.36 -18.83 13.65
CA GLU A 126 5.33 -18.70 14.69
C GLU A 126 4.56 -17.39 14.53
N ASP A 127 3.25 -17.46 14.79
CA ASP A 127 2.42 -16.27 14.95
C ASP A 127 2.96 -15.39 16.08
N MET A 128 2.96 -14.08 15.84
CA MET A 128 3.49 -13.12 16.77
C MET A 128 2.55 -11.94 16.96
N THR A 129 2.32 -11.59 18.24
CA THR A 129 1.66 -10.35 18.63
C THR A 129 2.57 -9.57 19.55
N VAL A 130 2.81 -8.31 19.20
CA VAL A 130 3.68 -7.40 19.96
C VAL A 130 2.92 -6.13 20.29
N HIS A 131 2.88 -5.80 21.58
CA HIS A 131 2.32 -4.56 22.08
C HIS A 131 3.44 -3.53 22.26
N LEU A 132 3.38 -2.44 21.50
CA LEU A 132 4.33 -1.35 21.65
C LEU A 132 3.95 -0.46 22.85
N PRO A 133 4.88 0.34 23.39
CA PRO A 133 4.58 1.27 24.47
C PRO A 133 3.53 2.30 24.03
N SER A 134 2.82 2.89 24.98
CA SER A 134 1.91 4.00 24.69
C SER A 134 2.70 5.20 24.17
N LEU A 135 2.17 5.85 23.13
CA LEU A 135 2.71 7.12 22.64
C LEU A 135 2.25 8.28 23.55
N PRO A 136 2.92 9.45 23.51
CA PRO A 136 2.46 10.64 24.23
C PRO A 136 1.00 10.97 23.89
N THR A 137 0.26 11.45 24.89
CA THR A 137 -1.17 11.80 24.76
C THR A 137 -1.39 12.70 23.54
N CYS A 138 -2.43 12.41 22.74
CA CYS A 138 -2.78 13.08 21.47
C CYS A 138 -1.87 12.80 20.27
N SER A 139 -0.88 11.91 20.37
CA SER A 139 -0.09 11.48 19.20
C SER A 139 -0.94 10.60 18.27
N LYS A 140 -0.94 10.90 16.98
CA LYS A 140 -1.51 10.03 15.94
C LYS A 140 -0.38 9.47 15.09
N ILE A 141 -0.29 8.14 14.97
CA ILE A 141 0.67 7.51 14.06
C ILE A 141 0.16 7.70 12.64
N GLN A 142 0.97 8.36 11.83
CA GLN A 142 0.71 8.51 10.41
C GLN A 142 1.13 7.27 9.64
N ASN A 143 2.33 6.79 9.91
CA ASN A 143 2.94 5.69 9.19
C ASN A 143 3.98 5.00 10.06
N LEU A 144 4.34 3.77 9.71
CA LEU A 144 5.32 2.98 10.41
C LEU A 144 6.10 2.12 9.42
N ALA A 145 7.36 1.87 9.76
CA ALA A 145 8.25 0.99 9.03
C ALA A 145 9.01 0.08 10.00
N MET A 146 9.46 -1.07 9.51
CA MET A 146 10.10 -2.08 10.34
C MET A 146 11.39 -2.56 9.70
N SER A 147 12.44 -2.64 10.53
CA SER A 147 13.74 -3.18 10.12
C SER A 147 13.70 -4.62 9.64
N SER A 148 12.78 -5.43 10.18
CA SER A 148 12.47 -6.77 9.70
C SER A 148 11.04 -7.16 10.04
N LEU A 149 10.57 -8.27 9.47
CA LEU A 149 9.31 -8.88 9.91
C LEU A 149 9.44 -9.36 11.37
N PRO A 150 8.34 -9.37 12.15
CA PRO A 150 8.37 -9.78 13.54
C PRO A 150 8.79 -11.25 13.71
N VAL A 151 9.95 -11.49 14.31
CA VAL A 151 10.42 -12.82 14.72
C VAL A 151 11.09 -12.71 16.10
N ARG A 152 10.94 -13.73 16.96
CA ARG A 152 11.41 -13.66 18.37
C ARG A 152 12.92 -13.59 18.48
N ASP A 153 13.61 -14.25 17.55
CA ASP A 153 15.06 -14.47 17.64
C ASP A 153 15.89 -13.34 17.02
N LYS A 154 15.27 -12.24 16.59
CA LYS A 154 15.97 -11.07 16.03
C LYS A 154 15.62 -9.82 16.82
N ASP A 155 16.62 -9.00 17.10
CA ASP A 155 16.39 -7.61 17.49
C ASP A 155 15.94 -6.85 16.26
N TRP A 156 14.73 -6.30 16.31
CA TRP A 156 14.18 -5.46 15.25
C TRP A 156 13.67 -4.17 15.83
N VAL A 157 13.84 -3.10 15.07
CA VAL A 157 13.38 -1.75 15.37
C VAL A 157 12.13 -1.44 14.56
N VAL A 158 11.18 -0.78 15.21
CA VAL A 158 10.03 -0.11 14.59
C VAL A 158 10.31 1.37 14.57
N GLY A 159 10.21 1.98 13.40
CA GLY A 159 10.10 3.42 13.29
C GLY A 159 8.64 3.80 13.13
N VAL A 160 8.19 4.82 13.85
CA VAL A 160 6.86 5.42 13.70
C VAL A 160 7.01 6.90 13.38
N LYS A 161 6.25 7.33 12.36
CA LYS A 161 6.05 8.73 12.04
C LYS A 161 4.75 9.20 12.67
N LEU A 162 4.82 10.28 13.44
CA LEU A 162 3.69 10.89 14.12
C LEU A 162 3.18 12.10 13.32
N SER A 163 1.89 12.39 13.45
CA SER A 163 1.30 13.63 12.96
C SER A 163 2.02 14.82 13.62
N GLY A 164 2.42 15.82 12.82
CA GLY A 164 3.14 17.00 13.33
C GLY A 164 4.66 16.86 13.38
N TYR A 165 5.25 16.13 12.42
CA TYR A 165 6.70 15.97 12.18
C TYR A 165 7.47 15.04 13.13
N GLY A 166 6.84 14.56 14.21
CA GLY A 166 7.51 13.67 15.17
C GLY A 166 7.92 12.33 14.56
N LEU A 167 9.07 11.82 15.00
CA LEU A 167 9.62 10.53 14.59
C LEU A 167 10.14 9.81 15.83
N SER A 168 9.75 8.55 15.98
CA SER A 168 10.16 7.76 17.15
C SER A 168 10.59 6.36 16.73
N LEU A 169 11.61 5.84 17.40
CA LEU A 169 12.06 4.47 17.24
C LEU A 169 11.69 3.66 18.48
N CYS A 170 11.37 2.38 18.30
CA CYS A 170 11.14 1.44 19.39
C CYS A 170 11.77 0.09 19.08
N ARG A 171 12.50 -0.45 20.05
CA ARG A 171 12.84 -1.88 20.10
C ARG A 171 11.74 -2.59 20.89
N PRO A 172 10.98 -3.49 20.29
CA PRO A 172 9.83 -4.09 20.95
C PRO A 172 10.20 -5.09 22.05
N PHE A 173 11.39 -5.68 22.00
CA PHE A 173 11.88 -6.63 23.00
C PHE A 173 12.84 -5.96 23.99
N GLY A 174 12.94 -6.53 25.20
CA GLY A 174 13.73 -5.96 26.29
C GLY A 174 13.01 -4.79 26.99
N ASN A 175 13.75 -3.72 27.29
CA ASN A 175 13.21 -2.50 27.92
C ASN A 175 12.51 -1.62 26.87
N SER A 176 11.43 -2.14 26.29
CA SER A 176 10.64 -1.48 25.24
C SER A 176 10.21 -0.08 25.65
N LYS A 177 10.80 0.93 25.01
CA LYS A 177 10.51 2.36 25.19
C LYS A 177 10.61 3.08 23.86
N TRP A 178 9.89 4.19 23.73
CA TRP A 178 10.03 5.10 22.59
C TRP A 178 11.30 5.93 22.75
N ILE A 179 12.08 6.02 21.67
CA ILE A 179 13.19 6.94 21.50
C ILE A 179 12.70 8.00 20.53
N ASN A 180 12.41 9.20 21.05
CA ASN A 180 11.98 10.31 20.20
C ASN A 180 13.20 10.93 19.55
N ILE A 181 13.13 11.11 18.23
CA ILE A 181 14.19 11.73 17.46
C ILE A 181 13.89 13.22 17.38
N ASN A 182 14.91 14.04 17.65
CA ASN A 182 14.78 15.49 17.56
C ASN A 182 14.79 15.91 16.08
N THR A 183 13.62 15.86 15.46
CA THR A 183 13.46 16.24 14.06
C THR A 183 13.17 17.73 13.96
N MET A 184 14.02 18.47 13.25
CA MET A 184 13.67 19.81 12.79
C MET A 184 12.38 19.72 11.96
N SER A 185 11.33 20.44 12.36
CA SER A 185 10.00 20.36 11.75
C SER A 185 9.98 20.66 10.24
N GLN A 186 10.97 21.39 9.75
CA GLN A 186 11.07 21.79 8.34
C GLN A 186 11.69 20.73 7.43
N CYS A 187 12.23 19.64 8.00
CA CYS A 187 13.04 18.68 7.26
C CYS A 187 12.29 17.40 6.88
N ILE A 188 11.12 17.15 7.45
CA ILE A 188 10.33 15.94 7.22
C ILE A 188 9.06 16.31 6.46
N ASN A 189 8.85 15.66 5.31
CA ASN A 189 7.59 15.81 4.60
C ASN A 189 6.44 15.27 5.46
N PRO A 190 5.42 16.07 5.81
CA PRO A 190 4.36 15.68 6.73
C PRO A 190 3.40 14.65 6.13
N VAL A 191 3.46 14.37 4.83
CA VAL A 191 2.50 13.49 4.13
C VAL A 191 3.16 12.25 3.51
N SER A 192 4.50 12.20 3.50
CA SER A 192 5.27 11.07 2.95
C SER A 192 5.45 9.92 3.95
N SER A 193 5.68 8.70 3.45
CA SER A 193 5.85 7.50 4.29
C SER A 193 7.29 7.35 4.78
N LEU A 194 7.43 6.78 5.99
CA LEU A 194 8.68 6.23 6.48
C LEU A 194 8.96 4.90 5.75
N MET A 195 10.22 4.65 5.45
CA MET A 195 10.67 3.40 4.83
C MET A 195 11.91 2.88 5.56
N PHE A 196 12.10 1.57 5.64
CA PHE A 196 13.36 0.96 6.05
C PHE A 196 14.10 0.37 4.84
N SER A 197 15.35 0.75 4.65
CA SER A 197 16.23 0.13 3.65
C SER A 197 16.94 -1.09 4.25
N LYS A 198 16.69 -2.27 3.68
CA LYS A 198 17.38 -3.51 4.03
C LYS A 198 18.81 -3.50 3.52
N LYS A 199 19.04 -2.98 2.31
CA LYS A 199 20.40 -2.80 1.77
C LYS A 199 21.26 -1.94 2.69
N ASP A 200 20.72 -0.80 3.12
CA ASP A 200 21.49 0.23 3.83
C ASP A 200 21.35 0.19 5.36
N GLN A 201 20.48 -0.69 5.88
CA GLN A 201 20.20 -0.91 7.31
C GLN A 201 19.80 0.37 8.07
N ARG A 202 19.04 1.25 7.43
CA ARG A 202 18.61 2.54 7.99
C ARG A 202 17.19 2.90 7.57
N PHE A 203 16.53 3.73 8.37
CA PHE A 203 15.25 4.31 8.02
C PHE A 203 15.45 5.54 7.14
N TYR A 204 14.53 5.76 6.20
CA TYR A 204 14.54 6.84 5.24
C TYR A 204 13.21 7.60 5.24
N ILE A 205 13.28 8.92 5.12
CA ILE A 205 12.13 9.81 5.01
C ILE A 205 12.43 10.93 4.00
N PRO A 206 11.62 11.08 2.94
CA PRO A 206 11.74 12.21 2.03
C PRO A 206 11.53 13.55 2.75
N SER A 207 12.34 14.56 2.40
CA SER A 207 12.17 15.92 2.92
C SER A 207 11.01 16.66 2.26
N LEU A 208 10.59 17.78 2.87
CA LEU A 208 9.68 18.72 2.25
C LEU A 208 10.25 19.19 0.89
N GLY A 209 9.43 19.14 -0.16
CA GLY A 209 9.86 19.43 -1.54
C GLY A 209 10.56 18.28 -2.25
N GLY A 210 11.09 17.29 -1.51
CA GLY A 210 11.69 16.07 -2.07
C GLY A 210 13.05 16.32 -2.72
N ASN A 211 13.90 17.15 -2.10
CA ASN A 211 15.28 17.42 -2.56
C ASN A 211 16.33 16.74 -1.68
N PHE A 212 15.93 16.25 -0.51
CA PHE A 212 16.82 15.62 0.46
C PHE A 212 16.16 14.35 0.99
N LEU A 213 16.98 13.38 1.36
CA LEU A 213 16.56 12.18 2.05
C LEU A 213 17.10 12.19 3.47
N CYS A 214 16.19 12.35 4.43
CA CYS A 214 16.51 12.21 5.84
C CYS A 214 16.68 10.71 6.15
N TYR A 215 17.68 10.37 6.95
CA TYR A 215 17.88 8.99 7.40
C TYR A 215 18.22 8.86 8.88
N LEU A 216 17.83 7.72 9.43
CA LEU A 216 18.12 7.32 10.81
C LEU A 216 18.72 5.93 10.87
N ASP A 217 19.82 5.83 11.62
CA ASP A 217 20.46 4.57 11.91
C ASP A 217 19.63 3.78 12.96
N LEU A 218 19.68 2.46 12.92
CA LEU A 218 18.97 1.61 13.89
C LEU A 218 19.35 1.90 15.36
N ASN A 219 20.55 2.42 15.57
CA ASN A 219 21.12 2.72 16.89
C ASN A 219 21.02 4.20 17.26
N SER A 220 20.23 4.99 16.54
CA SER A 220 19.96 6.39 16.88
C SER A 220 19.42 6.51 18.31
N LYS A 221 19.93 7.53 19.01
CA LYS A 221 19.63 7.85 20.40
C LYS A 221 18.66 9.02 20.48
N GLU A 222 18.15 9.23 21.69
CA GLU A 222 17.40 10.44 22.02
C GLU A 222 18.29 11.66 21.76
N ASP A 223 17.71 12.69 21.15
CA ASP A 223 18.38 13.93 20.72
C ASP A 223 19.38 13.81 19.56
N ASP A 224 19.55 12.64 18.94
CA ASP A 224 20.34 12.54 17.70
C ASP A 224 19.69 13.40 16.59
N GLU A 225 20.51 14.21 15.92
CA GLU A 225 20.06 14.97 14.76
C GLU A 225 19.94 14.04 13.53
N PRO A 226 18.85 14.14 12.76
CA PRO A 226 18.72 13.38 11.53
C PRO A 226 19.80 13.77 10.52
N LYS A 227 20.33 12.78 9.81
CA LYS A 227 21.32 12.99 8.74
C LYS A 227 20.61 13.09 7.39
N TYR A 228 21.26 13.71 6.41
CA TYR A 228 20.70 13.99 5.10
C TYR A 228 21.57 13.44 3.98
N ILE A 229 20.92 13.05 2.90
CA ILE A 229 21.51 12.68 1.62
C ILE A 229 20.88 13.58 0.57
N ASP A 230 21.69 14.15 -0.31
CA ASP A 230 21.19 15.00 -1.39
C ASP A 230 20.56 14.14 -2.49
N TRP A 231 19.40 14.58 -2.99
CA TRP A 231 18.81 13.99 -4.18
C TRP A 231 19.07 14.86 -5.39
N GLU A 232 19.82 14.30 -6.31
CA GLU A 232 19.93 14.84 -7.66
C GLU A 232 18.91 14.17 -8.56
N PHE A 233 18.20 14.96 -9.36
CA PHE A 233 17.27 14.45 -10.35
C PHE A 233 17.82 14.70 -11.74
N ASP A 234 17.88 13.64 -12.54
CA ASP A 234 18.22 13.77 -13.94
C ASP A 234 17.24 14.67 -14.69
N ASN A 235 17.73 15.28 -15.76
CA ASN A 235 16.90 16.10 -16.62
C ASN A 235 15.71 15.31 -17.16
N LEU A 236 14.51 15.82 -16.89
CA LEU A 236 13.28 15.21 -17.38
C LEU A 236 13.21 15.29 -18.91
N PRO A 237 12.74 14.22 -19.59
CA PRO A 237 12.40 14.31 -21.01
C PRO A 237 11.38 15.42 -21.25
N LYS A 238 11.48 16.13 -22.39
CA LYS A 238 10.60 17.27 -22.71
C LYS A 238 9.10 16.93 -22.64
N SER A 239 8.72 15.73 -23.06
CA SER A 239 7.33 15.26 -22.96
C SER A 239 6.85 15.21 -21.51
N VAL A 240 7.71 14.79 -20.60
CA VAL A 240 7.41 14.63 -19.16
C VAL A 240 7.35 15.99 -18.46
N ILE A 241 8.08 17.00 -18.94
CA ILE A 241 7.99 18.37 -18.40
C ILE A 241 6.58 18.93 -18.57
N HIS A 242 5.96 18.72 -19.74
CA HIS A 242 4.58 19.15 -19.96
C HIS A 242 3.60 18.40 -19.05
N GLU A 243 3.80 17.10 -18.88
CA GLU A 243 2.98 16.28 -17.97
C GLU A 243 3.12 16.70 -16.50
N LEU A 244 4.31 17.16 -16.09
CA LEU A 244 4.54 17.69 -14.74
C LEU A 244 3.82 19.03 -14.55
N ALA A 245 3.72 19.86 -15.59
CA ALA A 245 2.95 21.10 -15.54
C ALA A 245 1.46 20.84 -15.32
N ASP A 246 0.92 19.77 -15.92
CA ASP A 246 -0.50 19.37 -15.76
C ASP A 246 -0.87 18.99 -14.32
N VAL A 247 0.11 18.55 -13.52
CA VAL A 247 -0.08 18.19 -12.10
C VAL A 247 0.56 19.19 -11.14
N SER A 248 0.94 20.37 -11.62
CA SER A 248 1.63 21.38 -10.82
C SER A 248 0.78 21.94 -9.68
N SER A 249 -0.55 22.00 -9.84
CA SER A 249 -1.50 22.39 -8.81
C SER A 249 -1.94 21.24 -7.91
N CYS A 250 -1.57 19.99 -8.24
CA CYS A 250 -1.97 18.82 -7.47
C CYS A 250 -1.21 18.74 -6.15
N SER A 251 -1.88 18.20 -5.14
CA SER A 251 -1.27 17.81 -3.88
C SER A 251 -0.38 16.57 -4.09
N ARG A 252 0.80 16.54 -3.47
CA ARG A 252 1.83 15.52 -3.72
C ARG A 252 2.27 14.80 -2.46
N THR A 253 2.38 13.47 -2.55
CA THR A 253 3.01 12.62 -1.53
C THR A 253 4.15 11.83 -2.15
N ASP A 254 5.26 11.69 -1.41
CA ASP A 254 6.47 11.03 -1.89
C ASP A 254 6.67 9.72 -1.13
N HIS A 255 6.88 8.62 -1.85
CA HIS A 255 7.01 7.27 -1.28
C HIS A 255 8.29 6.62 -1.79
N LEU A 256 9.25 6.42 -0.90
CA LEU A 256 10.45 5.65 -1.21
C LEU A 256 10.17 4.15 -1.06
N VAL A 257 10.68 3.35 -1.98
CA VAL A 257 10.47 1.91 -2.05
C VAL A 257 11.77 1.21 -2.44
N GLU A 258 12.14 0.14 -1.73
CA GLU A 258 13.25 -0.73 -2.12
C GLU A 258 12.72 -1.97 -2.84
N SER A 259 13.29 -2.24 -4.01
CA SER A 259 13.03 -3.45 -4.77
C SER A 259 13.71 -4.68 -4.13
N PRO A 260 13.31 -5.92 -4.51
CA PRO A 260 13.97 -7.13 -4.02
C PRO A 260 15.48 -7.20 -4.28
N THR A 261 16.00 -6.44 -5.24
CA THR A 261 17.44 -6.36 -5.58
C THR A 261 18.17 -5.29 -4.78
N GLY A 262 17.48 -4.50 -3.95
CA GLY A 262 18.04 -3.40 -3.17
C GLY A 262 18.10 -2.06 -3.90
N GLN A 263 17.58 -1.97 -5.13
CA GLN A 263 17.48 -0.70 -5.86
C GLN A 263 16.30 0.13 -5.34
N LEU A 264 16.52 1.42 -5.13
CA LEU A 264 15.49 2.34 -4.65
C LEU A 264 14.65 2.94 -5.78
N PHE A 265 13.37 3.15 -5.49
CA PHE A 265 12.40 3.84 -6.33
C PHE A 265 11.69 4.92 -5.51
N LEU A 266 11.65 6.14 -6.01
CA LEU A 266 10.84 7.23 -5.47
C LEU A 266 9.56 7.37 -6.30
N VAL A 267 8.43 7.11 -5.67
CA VAL A 267 7.10 7.28 -6.25
C VAL A 267 6.51 8.60 -5.78
N LYS A 268 6.36 9.56 -6.69
CA LYS A 268 5.61 10.80 -6.48
C LYS A 268 4.16 10.58 -6.86
N TRP A 269 3.27 10.62 -5.89
CA TRP A 269 1.83 10.42 -6.05
C TRP A 269 1.12 11.77 -6.00
N TYR A 270 0.50 12.14 -7.13
CA TYR A 270 -0.23 13.39 -7.33
C TYR A 270 -1.73 13.15 -7.25
N GLY A 271 -2.43 13.97 -6.47
CA GLY A 271 -3.88 13.98 -6.37
C GLY A 271 -4.44 15.39 -6.49
N GLU A 272 -5.63 15.49 -7.05
CA GLU A 272 -6.40 16.74 -7.06
C GLU A 272 -7.37 16.72 -5.88
N ASP A 273 -7.40 17.81 -5.13
CA ASP A 273 -8.32 17.97 -4.02
C ASP A 273 -9.65 18.51 -4.58
N LEU A 274 -10.72 17.74 -4.40
CA LEU A 274 -12.08 18.12 -4.75
C LEU A 274 -12.81 18.58 -3.48
N ASP A 275 -13.40 19.77 -3.56
CA ASP A 275 -14.32 20.28 -2.55
C ASP A 275 -15.67 19.57 -2.69
N ASP A 276 -15.94 18.60 -1.83
CA ASP A 276 -17.30 18.14 -1.57
C ASP A 276 -17.85 18.85 -0.31
N ILE A 277 -19.17 19.04 -0.26
CA ILE A 277 -19.92 19.80 0.75
C ILE A 277 -19.62 19.33 2.19
N THR A 278 -19.14 18.09 2.35
CA THR A 278 -18.90 17.46 3.66
C THR A 278 -17.45 17.04 3.95
N SER A 279 -16.59 16.92 2.94
CA SER A 279 -15.17 16.55 3.15
C SER A 279 -14.28 16.93 1.97
N LEU A 280 -13.04 17.33 2.26
CA LEU A 280 -12.00 17.54 1.26
C LEU A 280 -11.53 16.17 0.77
N MET A 281 -11.76 15.87 -0.50
CA MET A 281 -11.49 14.55 -1.08
C MET A 281 -10.33 14.62 -2.08
N ARG A 282 -9.27 13.86 -1.82
CA ARG A 282 -8.18 13.72 -2.77
C ARG A 282 -8.52 12.64 -3.81
N VAL A 283 -8.45 12.99 -5.09
CA VAL A 283 -8.59 12.05 -6.21
C VAL A 283 -7.26 11.90 -6.93
N THR A 284 -6.80 10.66 -7.06
CA THR A 284 -5.55 10.30 -7.71
C THR A 284 -5.58 10.72 -9.17
N LYS A 285 -4.58 11.51 -9.56
CA LYS A 285 -4.40 11.94 -10.95
C LYS A 285 -3.28 11.19 -11.61
N ARG A 286 -2.13 11.06 -10.92
CA ARG A 286 -0.91 10.58 -11.56
C ARG A 286 0.09 10.05 -10.56
N PHE A 287 0.91 9.12 -11.06
CA PHE A 287 2.15 8.72 -10.42
C PHE A 287 3.32 9.04 -11.34
N MET A 288 4.42 9.48 -10.75
CA MET A 288 5.71 9.58 -11.42
C MET A 288 6.73 8.77 -10.62
N VAL A 289 7.50 7.94 -11.31
CA VAL A 289 8.47 7.05 -10.68
C VAL A 289 9.86 7.49 -11.08
N TYR A 290 10.75 7.55 -10.09
CA TYR A 290 12.17 7.78 -10.29
C TYR A 290 12.92 6.59 -9.72
N ARG A 291 13.86 6.05 -10.50
CA ARG A 291 14.70 4.91 -10.13
C ARG A 291 16.09 5.41 -9.75
N GLU A 292 16.65 4.85 -8.69
CA GLU A 292 18.03 5.11 -8.27
C GLU A 292 19.01 4.69 -9.37
N ASN A 293 19.91 5.61 -9.72
CA ASN A 293 21.00 5.36 -10.64
C ASN A 293 22.06 4.44 -10.00
N GLU A 294 22.70 3.60 -10.81
CA GLU A 294 23.74 2.68 -10.37
C GLU A 294 25.00 3.39 -9.85
N GLU A 295 25.26 4.61 -10.31
CA GLU A 295 26.41 5.43 -9.90
C GLU A 295 26.21 6.21 -8.58
N SER A 296 25.04 6.05 -7.93
CA SER A 296 24.75 6.72 -6.65
C SER A 296 25.69 6.24 -5.53
N ASP A 297 26.09 7.15 -4.63
CA ASP A 297 26.90 6.82 -3.47
C ASP A 297 26.17 7.05 -2.12
N ASP A 298 26.91 7.04 -1.02
CA ASP A 298 26.35 7.17 0.33
C ASP A 298 25.96 8.61 0.71
N LEU A 299 26.46 9.62 0.00
CA LEU A 299 26.24 11.05 0.26
C LEU A 299 25.28 11.67 -0.73
N GLU A 300 25.24 11.13 -1.95
CA GLU A 300 24.42 11.64 -3.04
C GLU A 300 23.70 10.50 -3.77
N LYS A 301 22.40 10.67 -3.98
CA LYS A 301 21.59 9.72 -4.77
C LYS A 301 21.00 10.41 -5.98
N THR A 302 21.37 9.91 -7.16
CA THR A 302 20.79 10.37 -8.42
C THR A 302 19.54 9.55 -8.75
N MET A 303 18.42 10.23 -8.97
CA MET A 303 17.11 9.63 -9.23
C MET A 303 16.67 9.94 -10.66
N ILE A 304 16.52 8.88 -11.47
CA ILE A 304 16.22 8.97 -12.91
C ILE A 304 14.75 8.66 -13.14
N TYR A 305 14.02 9.57 -13.80
CA TYR A 305 12.63 9.34 -14.17
C TYR A 305 12.49 8.08 -15.04
N THR A 306 11.48 7.26 -14.73
CA THR A 306 11.19 6.06 -15.51
C THR A 306 9.69 5.77 -15.60
N GLU A 307 9.28 5.27 -16.77
CA GLU A 307 7.94 4.75 -17.05
C GLU A 307 7.94 3.20 -17.10
N ASP A 308 9.10 2.59 -16.81
CA ASP A 308 9.31 1.15 -16.92
C ASP A 308 10.13 0.63 -15.73
N ILE A 309 9.45 -0.06 -14.83
CA ILE A 309 10.03 -0.78 -13.69
C ILE A 309 10.16 -2.30 -13.98
N GLY A 310 9.91 -2.72 -15.22
CA GLY A 310 10.04 -4.11 -15.68
C GLY A 310 8.99 -5.04 -15.07
N ASP A 311 9.43 -6.19 -14.58
CA ASP A 311 8.58 -7.19 -13.93
C ASP A 311 8.14 -6.77 -12.51
N LEU A 312 8.33 -5.53 -12.08
CA LEU A 312 7.99 -5.12 -10.72
C LEU A 312 6.55 -4.61 -10.60
N CYS A 313 5.96 -4.82 -9.42
CA CYS A 313 4.77 -4.12 -8.94
C CYS A 313 5.14 -3.34 -7.68
N ILE A 314 4.70 -2.09 -7.59
CA ILE A 314 4.86 -1.26 -6.39
C ILE A 314 3.52 -1.13 -5.68
N PHE A 315 3.53 -1.21 -4.35
CA PHE A 315 2.36 -1.05 -3.50
C PHE A 315 2.56 0.18 -2.62
N VAL A 316 1.63 1.13 -2.70
CA VAL A 316 1.67 2.40 -1.97
C VAL A 316 0.38 2.59 -1.18
N GLY A 317 0.47 3.11 0.03
CA GLY A 317 -0.71 3.41 0.85
C GLY A 317 -0.36 3.54 2.33
N HIS A 318 -1.25 3.04 3.19
CA HIS A 318 -1.18 3.20 4.65
C HIS A 318 0.14 2.77 5.32
N SER A 319 0.75 1.67 4.86
CA SER A 319 1.97 1.12 5.45
C SER A 319 3.23 1.60 4.74
N GLU A 320 4.39 1.15 5.23
CA GLU A 320 5.62 1.12 4.42
C GLU A 320 5.31 0.60 3.02
N ALA A 321 5.64 1.41 2.01
CA ALA A 321 5.50 1.03 0.61
C ALA A 321 6.51 -0.06 0.27
N PHE A 322 6.11 -1.01 -0.57
CA PHE A 322 6.95 -2.17 -0.89
C PHE A 322 6.82 -2.56 -2.36
N CYS A 323 7.78 -3.35 -2.81
CA CYS A 323 7.90 -3.77 -4.20
C CYS A 323 8.13 -5.29 -4.28
N VAL A 324 7.48 -5.94 -5.22
CA VAL A 324 7.65 -7.39 -5.51
C VAL A 324 7.67 -7.64 -7.01
N PRO A 325 8.26 -8.74 -7.48
CA PRO A 325 8.13 -9.15 -8.88
C PRO A 325 6.69 -9.60 -9.14
N ALA A 326 6.07 -9.12 -10.22
CA ALA A 326 4.78 -9.56 -10.71
C ALA A 326 4.78 -11.06 -10.99
N SER A 327 5.88 -11.60 -11.52
CA SER A 327 6.08 -13.04 -11.72
C SER A 327 6.01 -13.88 -10.43
N SER A 328 6.14 -13.27 -9.24
CA SER A 328 6.06 -13.98 -7.96
C SER A 328 4.65 -14.42 -7.59
N SER A 329 3.61 -13.81 -8.16
CA SER A 329 2.21 -14.10 -7.82
C SER A 329 1.28 -13.94 -9.03
N ARG A 330 0.37 -14.90 -9.22
CA ARG A 330 -0.63 -14.80 -10.28
C ARG A 330 -1.62 -13.66 -10.00
N GLY A 331 -2.00 -12.93 -11.04
CA GLY A 331 -2.91 -11.78 -10.96
C GLY A 331 -2.20 -10.44 -10.77
N LEU A 332 -0.89 -10.43 -10.54
CA LEU A 332 -0.11 -9.20 -10.60
C LEU A 332 0.16 -8.78 -12.04
N LYS A 333 0.02 -7.48 -12.28
CA LYS A 333 0.34 -6.86 -13.56
C LYS A 333 1.72 -6.20 -13.47
N PRO A 334 2.69 -6.59 -14.31
CA PRO A 334 4.01 -5.96 -14.32
C PRO A 334 3.90 -4.47 -14.66
N ASN A 335 4.95 -3.71 -14.33
CA ASN A 335 5.04 -2.28 -14.57
C ASN A 335 3.83 -1.48 -14.04
N SER A 336 3.33 -1.83 -12.85
CA SER A 336 2.11 -1.24 -12.28
C SER A 336 2.28 -0.86 -10.80
N ILE A 337 1.51 0.15 -10.37
CA ILE A 337 1.41 0.61 -9.00
C ILE A 337 0.02 0.30 -8.46
N TYR A 338 -0.07 -0.45 -7.37
CA TYR A 338 -1.30 -0.70 -6.64
C TYR A 338 -1.37 0.27 -5.47
N PHE A 339 -2.47 1.01 -5.33
CA PHE A 339 -2.58 2.05 -4.31
C PHE A 339 -3.87 1.95 -3.49
N VAL A 340 -3.75 2.32 -2.21
CA VAL A 340 -4.85 2.36 -1.23
C VAL A 340 -4.74 3.61 -0.35
N GLY A 341 -5.84 4.01 0.29
CA GLY A 341 -5.91 5.16 1.19
C GLY A 341 -7.04 6.10 0.79
N ASP A 342 -6.68 7.29 0.31
CA ASP A 342 -7.62 8.27 -0.24
C ASP A 342 -8.42 7.71 -1.41
N ASN A 343 -7.80 6.85 -2.23
CA ASN A 343 -8.45 6.10 -3.29
C ASN A 343 -7.91 4.67 -3.34
N PHE A 344 -8.67 3.75 -3.92
CA PHE A 344 -8.25 2.39 -4.23
C PHE A 344 -8.12 2.23 -5.74
N GLY A 345 -7.04 1.60 -6.21
CA GLY A 345 -6.89 1.35 -7.63
C GLY A 345 -5.54 0.82 -8.06
N VAL A 346 -5.36 0.79 -9.38
CA VAL A 346 -4.13 0.35 -10.05
C VAL A 346 -3.74 1.34 -11.12
N TYR A 347 -2.47 1.73 -11.14
CA TYR A 347 -1.88 2.61 -12.13
C TYR A 347 -0.92 1.82 -13.02
N ASP A 348 -1.17 1.80 -14.32
CA ASP A 348 -0.28 1.19 -15.31
C ASP A 348 0.71 2.25 -15.80
N LEU A 349 2.00 2.06 -15.55
CA LEU A 349 3.04 3.02 -15.92
C LEU A 349 3.24 3.11 -17.44
N THR A 350 2.99 2.01 -18.17
CA THR A 350 3.15 1.92 -19.62
C THR A 350 2.10 2.77 -20.34
N THR A 351 0.85 2.62 -19.92
CA THR A 351 -0.29 3.32 -20.55
C THR A 351 -0.64 4.62 -19.84
N LYS A 352 0.01 4.90 -18.70
CA LYS A 352 -0.28 6.04 -17.82
C LYS A 352 -1.75 6.08 -17.38
N THR A 353 -2.38 4.90 -17.31
CA THR A 353 -3.80 4.76 -17.01
C THR A 353 -3.98 4.52 -15.53
N CYS A 354 -4.74 5.41 -14.87
CA CYS A 354 -5.22 5.23 -13.52
C CYS A 354 -6.59 4.54 -13.57
N THR A 355 -6.66 3.31 -13.05
CA THR A 355 -7.91 2.58 -12.84
C THR A 355 -8.33 2.73 -11.38
N THR A 356 -9.38 3.50 -11.13
CA THR A 356 -9.88 3.80 -9.78
C THR A 356 -11.14 2.99 -9.47
N PHE A 357 -11.24 2.51 -8.24
CA PHE A 357 -12.35 1.67 -7.78
C PHE A 357 -13.41 2.50 -7.04
N TYR A 358 -14.67 2.18 -7.30
CA TYR A 358 -15.86 2.82 -6.76
C TYR A 358 -16.81 1.76 -6.20
N TYR A 359 -17.63 2.15 -5.23
CA TYR A 359 -18.79 1.38 -4.82
C TYR A 359 -20.04 2.10 -5.31
N THR A 360 -20.94 1.40 -6.00
CA THR A 360 -22.10 2.03 -6.66
C THR A 360 -23.10 2.66 -5.69
N GLY A 361 -23.03 2.29 -4.40
CA GLY A 361 -23.80 2.96 -3.36
C GLY A 361 -23.24 4.31 -2.92
N ASP A 362 -22.03 4.67 -3.35
CA ASP A 362 -21.33 5.89 -2.99
C ASP A 362 -21.03 6.73 -4.24
N GLU A 363 -21.09 8.05 -4.13
CA GLU A 363 -20.74 8.97 -5.23
C GLU A 363 -19.24 9.26 -5.32
N VAL A 364 -18.45 8.67 -4.44
CA VAL A 364 -17.00 8.92 -4.28
C VAL A 364 -16.19 7.66 -4.54
N PRO A 365 -14.91 7.78 -4.96
CA PRO A 365 -13.99 6.64 -5.01
C PRO A 365 -13.95 5.91 -3.67
N LEU A 366 -13.71 4.59 -3.74
CA LEU A 366 -13.42 3.80 -2.57
C LEU A 366 -12.24 4.39 -1.82
N ARG A 367 -12.42 4.61 -0.52
CA ARG A 367 -11.43 5.19 0.36
C ARG A 367 -11.46 4.51 1.72
N LYS A 368 -10.30 4.46 2.36
CA LYS A 368 -10.13 3.99 3.73
C LYS A 368 -9.10 4.89 4.37
N LEU A 369 -9.47 5.58 5.45
CA LEU A 369 -8.58 6.50 6.17
C LEU A 369 -8.28 5.99 7.60
N ASP A 370 -8.67 4.73 7.85
CA ASP A 370 -8.41 4.05 9.10
C ASP A 370 -6.91 3.93 9.38
N PHE A 371 -6.58 3.65 10.63
CA PHE A 371 -5.21 3.49 11.08
C PHE A 371 -4.40 2.48 10.23
N PRO A 372 -3.12 2.77 9.91
CA PRO A 372 -2.37 4.00 10.24
C PRO A 372 -2.87 5.22 9.46
N TYR A 373 -2.91 6.36 10.15
CA TYR A 373 -3.63 7.55 9.69
C TYR A 373 -2.96 8.17 8.47
N TRP A 374 -3.70 8.26 7.36
CA TRP A 374 -3.24 9.03 6.22
C TRP A 374 -3.81 10.45 6.30
N PRO A 375 -3.00 11.48 6.64
CA PRO A 375 -3.50 12.84 6.59
C PRO A 375 -3.86 13.20 5.16
N PRO A 376 -4.95 13.97 4.93
CA PRO A 376 -5.15 14.59 3.64
C PRO A 376 -3.92 15.44 3.33
N PRO A 377 -3.42 15.41 2.09
CA PRO A 377 -2.26 16.21 1.74
C PRO A 377 -2.61 17.70 1.86
N ILE A 378 -1.60 18.52 2.16
CA ILE A 378 -1.76 19.97 2.23
C ILE A 378 -1.43 20.52 0.83
N PRO A 379 -2.22 21.43 0.25
CA PRO A 379 -1.89 22.09 -1.00
C PRO A 379 -0.50 22.73 -0.91
N LEU A 380 0.34 22.52 -1.93
CA LEU A 380 1.60 23.24 -2.07
C LEU A 380 1.25 24.68 -2.49
N TYR A 381 1.21 25.61 -1.52
CA TYR A 381 1.06 27.05 -1.78
C TYR A 381 2.40 27.69 -2.12
#